data_AF-A0A0C3BI24-F1
#
_entry.id   AF-A0A0C3BI24-F1
#
_cell.length_a   1.000
_cell.length_b   1.000
_cell.length_c   1.000
_cell.angle_alpha   90.00
_cell.angle_beta   90.00
_cell.angle_gamma   90.00
#
_symmetry.space_group_name_H-M   'P 1'
#
loop_
_entity.id
_entity.type
_entity.pdbx_description
1 polymer ?
#
loop_
_entity_poly.entity_id
_entity_poly.type
_entity_poly.pdbx_seq_one_letter_code
_entity_poly.pdbx_strand_id
1 'polypeptide(L)'
;MAHNEWYTEEENHAETGWNNLQETFTNSGYREGITAGKENALQEGFDEGFASIGAPLGRQLGTLRGTVNALQAYSQQPKPSTSSEESMVFSSHLRGLSQRLARIRLTDLAPRDLQAEAHAREHRDIEAEGTDDALAKAIMELDTSDKPNGAQELAAIQEEVQAILQKLGFEAGL
;
A
#
# COMPACT_ATOMS: atom_id res chain seq x y z
N MET A 1 18.65 -9.09 -74.31
CA MET A 1 19.20 -8.43 -73.10
C MET A 1 18.03 -7.94 -72.26
N ALA A 2 17.38 -8.82 -71.50
CA ALA A 2 16.25 -8.49 -70.61
C ALA A 2 16.31 -9.41 -69.40
N HIS A 3 17.42 -9.32 -68.65
CA HIS A 3 17.70 -10.24 -67.53
C HIS A 3 18.41 -9.54 -66.36
N ASN A 4 18.14 -8.24 -66.14
CA ASN A 4 18.70 -7.51 -65.00
C ASN A 4 17.68 -6.67 -64.20
N GLU A 5 16.45 -6.45 -64.67
CA GLU A 5 15.47 -5.59 -63.96
C GLU A 5 14.64 -6.33 -62.91
N TRP A 6 14.34 -7.62 -63.11
CA TRP A 6 13.51 -8.40 -62.18
C TRP A 6 14.25 -8.82 -60.90
N TYR A 7 15.57 -9.01 -60.98
CA TYR A 7 16.39 -9.33 -59.81
C TYR A 7 16.54 -8.14 -58.86
N THR A 8 16.59 -6.91 -59.40
CA THR A 8 16.76 -5.70 -58.59
C THR A 8 15.52 -5.33 -57.79
N GLU A 9 14.31 -5.64 -58.28
CA GLU A 9 13.06 -5.35 -57.55
C GLU A 9 12.87 -6.29 -56.36
N GLU A 10 13.09 -7.59 -56.52
CA GLU A 10 13.04 -8.55 -55.41
C GLU A 10 14.10 -8.27 -54.34
N GLU A 11 15.31 -7.89 -54.74
CA GLU A 11 16.40 -7.55 -53.84
C GLU A 11 16.11 -6.25 -53.06
N ASN A 12 15.56 -5.22 -53.73
CA ASN A 12 15.10 -3.99 -53.09
C ASN A 12 13.93 -4.22 -52.12
N HIS A 13 12.98 -5.09 -52.47
CA HIS A 13 11.87 -5.47 -51.59
C HIS A 13 12.34 -6.26 -50.37
N ALA A 14 13.30 -7.17 -50.56
CA ALA A 14 13.93 -7.90 -49.48
C ALA A 14 14.69 -6.95 -48.55
N GLU A 15 15.52 -6.05 -49.09
CA GLU A 15 16.29 -5.06 -48.31
C GLU A 15 15.38 -4.11 -47.53
N THR A 16 14.29 -3.63 -48.15
CA THR A 16 13.28 -2.80 -47.48
C THR A 16 12.58 -3.58 -46.35
N GLY A 17 12.23 -4.84 -46.59
CA GLY A 17 11.64 -5.73 -45.59
C GLY A 17 12.59 -5.98 -44.42
N TRP A 18 13.87 -6.19 -44.69
CA TRP A 18 14.91 -6.35 -43.69
C TRP A 18 15.11 -5.08 -42.86
N ASN A 19 15.13 -3.91 -43.49
CA ASN A 19 15.28 -2.63 -42.79
C ASN A 19 14.09 -2.33 -41.88
N ASN A 20 12.87 -2.54 -42.36
CA ASN A 20 11.65 -2.39 -41.55
C ASN A 20 11.63 -3.35 -40.36
N LEU A 21 12.08 -4.59 -40.57
CA LEU A 21 12.16 -5.60 -39.51
C LEU A 21 13.19 -5.20 -38.44
N GLN A 22 14.37 -4.74 -38.85
CA GLN A 22 15.42 -4.26 -37.94
C GLN A 22 14.96 -3.03 -37.14
N GLU A 23 14.31 -2.07 -37.79
CA GLU A 23 13.76 -0.89 -37.12
C GLU A 23 12.70 -1.28 -36.09
N THR A 24 11.79 -2.20 -36.46
CA THR A 24 10.75 -2.72 -35.55
C THR A 24 11.36 -3.43 -34.35
N PHE A 25 12.35 -4.31 -34.55
CA PHE A 25 13.04 -4.98 -33.44
C PHE A 25 13.79 -4.01 -32.55
N THR A 26 14.50 -3.03 -33.13
CA THR A 26 15.25 -2.03 -32.36
C THR A 26 14.32 -1.16 -31.53
N ASN A 27 13.25 -0.65 -32.13
CA ASN A 27 12.26 0.18 -31.45
C ASN A 27 11.49 -0.61 -30.38
N SER A 28 11.10 -1.85 -30.67
CA SER A 28 10.44 -2.74 -29.70
C SER A 28 11.37 -3.05 -28.52
N GLY A 29 12.62 -3.45 -28.80
CA GLY A 29 13.60 -3.77 -27.77
C GLY A 29 13.97 -2.57 -26.89
N TYR A 30 14.04 -1.37 -27.47
CA TYR A 30 14.23 -0.14 -26.70
C TYR A 30 13.05 0.15 -25.77
N ARG A 31 11.81 0.05 -26.27
CA ARG A 31 10.61 0.26 -25.44
C ARG A 31 10.47 -0.79 -24.34
N GLU A 32 10.78 -2.04 -24.66
CA GLU A 32 10.80 -3.15 -23.71
C GLU A 32 11.87 -2.93 -22.63
N GLY A 33 13.08 -2.54 -23.02
CA GLY A 33 14.16 -2.22 -22.07
C GLY A 33 13.81 -1.08 -21.11
N ILE A 34 13.17 -0.01 -21.61
CA ILE A 34 12.68 1.09 -20.76
C ILE A 34 11.59 0.61 -19.81
N THR A 35 10.68 -0.24 -20.28
CA THR A 35 9.57 -0.77 -19.48
C THR A 35 10.10 -1.69 -18.38
N ALA A 36 10.95 -2.65 -18.74
CA ALA A 36 11.61 -3.57 -17.81
C ALA A 36 12.47 -2.83 -16.79
N GLY A 37 13.19 -1.77 -17.19
CA GLY A 37 13.96 -0.94 -16.27
C GLY A 37 13.09 -0.21 -15.25
N LYS A 38 11.96 0.37 -15.68
CA LYS A 38 11.00 1.02 -14.78
C LYS A 38 10.33 0.03 -13.85
N GLU A 39 9.95 -1.14 -14.35
CA GLU A 39 9.32 -2.19 -13.56
C GLU A 39 10.27 -2.75 -12.50
N ASN A 40 11.53 -3.02 -12.86
CA ASN A 40 12.55 -3.47 -11.91
C ASN A 40 12.77 -2.45 -10.78
N ALA A 41 12.92 -1.16 -11.12
CA ALA A 41 13.09 -0.12 -10.11
C ALA A 41 11.84 0.04 -9.21
N LEU A 42 10.64 -0.11 -9.77
CA LEU A 42 9.39 -0.05 -9.02
C LEU A 42 9.24 -1.24 -8.06
N GLN A 43 9.61 -2.44 -8.51
CA GLN A 43 9.48 -3.66 -7.72
C GLN A 43 10.41 -3.65 -6.50
N GLU A 44 11.65 -3.21 -6.66
CA GLU A 44 12.60 -3.08 -5.54
C GLU A 44 12.06 -2.15 -4.44
N GLY A 45 11.52 -0.99 -4.82
CA GLY A 45 10.91 -0.05 -3.87
C GLY A 45 9.65 -0.61 -3.19
N PHE A 46 8.83 -1.37 -3.92
CA PHE A 46 7.68 -2.07 -3.32
C PHE A 46 8.13 -3.12 -2.31
N ASP A 47 9.11 -3.96 -2.67
CA ASP A 47 9.60 -5.04 -1.81
C ASP A 47 10.22 -4.48 -0.52
N GLU A 48 10.99 -3.39 -0.63
CA GLU A 48 11.53 -2.67 0.53
C GLU A 48 10.42 -2.11 1.42
N GLY A 49 9.44 -1.39 0.84
CA GLY A 49 8.32 -0.82 1.58
C GLY A 49 7.43 -1.89 2.24
N PHE A 50 7.21 -3.01 1.55
CA PHE A 50 6.50 -4.16 2.09
C PHE A 50 7.25 -4.77 3.27
N ALA A 51 8.55 -5.03 3.15
CA ALA A 51 9.35 -5.67 4.19
C ALA A 51 9.57 -4.77 5.42
N SER A 52 9.83 -3.48 5.21
CA SER A 52 10.21 -2.53 6.26
C SER A 52 9.00 -1.92 6.99
N ILE A 53 7.90 -1.67 6.30
CA ILE A 53 6.74 -0.94 6.83
C ILE A 53 5.49 -1.81 6.79
N GLY A 54 5.11 -2.29 5.60
CA GLY A 54 3.82 -2.95 5.36
C GLY A 54 3.62 -4.22 6.18
N ALA A 55 4.57 -5.15 6.12
CA ALA A 55 4.50 -6.42 6.82
C ALA A 55 4.62 -6.29 8.35
N PRO A 56 5.52 -5.48 8.93
CA PRO A 56 5.54 -5.21 10.37
C PRO A 56 4.22 -4.61 10.89
N LEU A 57 3.71 -3.54 10.26
CA LEU A 57 2.46 -2.90 10.67
C LEU A 57 1.26 -3.83 10.48
N GLY A 58 1.21 -4.53 9.35
CA GLY A 58 0.15 -5.49 9.06
C GLY A 58 0.11 -6.63 10.09
N ARG A 59 1.27 -7.13 10.52
CA ARG A 59 1.36 -8.14 11.59
C ARG A 59 0.86 -7.59 12.92
N GLN A 60 1.30 -6.41 13.34
CA GLN A 60 0.85 -5.80 14.61
C GLN A 60 -0.68 -5.62 14.64
N LEU A 61 -1.25 -5.02 13.60
CA LEU A 61 -2.69 -4.82 13.48
C LEU A 61 -3.45 -6.15 13.41
N GLY A 62 -2.92 -7.12 12.66
CA GLY A 62 -3.48 -8.46 12.54
C GLY A 62 -3.52 -9.20 13.87
N THR A 63 -2.43 -9.16 14.63
CA THR A 63 -2.33 -9.76 15.96
C THR A 63 -3.34 -9.14 16.91
N LEU A 64 -3.45 -7.81 16.98
CA LEU A 64 -4.42 -7.13 17.85
C LEU A 64 -5.87 -7.50 17.50
N ARG A 65 -6.22 -7.51 16.20
CA ARG A 65 -7.54 -7.95 15.73
C ARG A 65 -7.82 -9.40 16.12
N GLY A 66 -6.84 -10.28 15.94
CA GLY A 66 -6.92 -11.68 16.33
C GLY A 66 -7.17 -11.85 17.83
N THR A 67 -6.41 -11.14 18.67
CA THR A 67 -6.55 -11.18 20.12
C THR A 67 -7.92 -10.68 20.58
N VAL A 68 -8.39 -9.54 20.06
CA VAL A 68 -9.73 -9.02 20.41
C VAL A 68 -10.83 -10.01 20.00
N ASN A 69 -10.73 -10.63 18.82
CA ASN A 69 -11.68 -11.65 18.38
C ASN A 69 -11.65 -12.89 19.28
N ALA A 70 -10.46 -13.34 19.69
CA ALA A 70 -10.31 -14.45 20.62
C ALA A 70 -10.93 -14.13 22.00
N LEU A 71 -10.72 -12.91 22.50
CA LEU A 71 -11.34 -12.43 23.75
C LEU A 71 -12.87 -12.37 23.66
N GLN A 72 -13.42 -11.95 22.52
CA GLN A 72 -14.87 -11.95 22.29
C GLN A 72 -15.44 -13.37 22.26
N ALA A 73 -14.76 -14.32 21.61
CA ALA A 73 -15.17 -15.72 21.62
C ALA A 73 -15.09 -16.31 23.03
N TYR A 74 -14.05 -15.95 23.79
CA TYR A 74 -13.89 -16.35 25.18
C TYR A 74 -14.97 -15.78 26.10
N SER A 75 -15.43 -14.54 25.87
CA SER A 75 -16.48 -13.91 26.69
C SER A 75 -17.86 -14.53 26.48
N GLN A 76 -18.09 -15.22 25.36
CA GLN A 76 -19.35 -15.89 25.04
C GLN A 76 -19.45 -17.29 25.67
N GLN A 77 -18.36 -17.81 26.25
CA GLN A 77 -18.39 -19.11 26.91
C GLN A 77 -19.20 -19.04 28.22
N PRO A 78 -20.11 -19.99 28.48
CA PRO A 78 -20.91 -20.00 29.70
C PRO A 78 -20.01 -20.28 30.91
N LYS A 79 -19.84 -19.28 31.79
CA LYS A 79 -19.13 -19.42 33.07
C LYS A 79 -20.12 -19.46 34.22
N PRO A 80 -19.98 -20.41 35.17
CA PRO A 80 -20.96 -20.62 36.24
C PRO A 80 -20.95 -19.54 37.34
N SER A 81 -20.03 -18.57 37.31
CA SER A 81 -19.73 -17.69 38.45
C SER A 81 -19.65 -16.18 38.12
N THR A 82 -19.96 -15.75 36.90
CA THR A 82 -19.88 -14.31 36.52
C THR A 82 -21.26 -13.68 36.50
N SER A 83 -21.41 -12.51 37.12
CA SER A 83 -22.65 -11.72 37.06
C SER A 83 -22.99 -11.41 35.60
N SER A 84 -24.26 -11.60 35.22
CA SER A 84 -24.76 -11.36 33.85
C SER A 84 -24.42 -9.93 33.35
N GLU A 85 -24.42 -8.96 34.26
CA GLU A 85 -24.12 -7.56 33.95
C GLU A 85 -22.64 -7.34 33.60
N GLU A 86 -21.71 -7.96 34.35
CA GLU A 86 -20.28 -7.83 34.10
C GLU A 86 -19.88 -8.43 32.75
N SER A 87 -20.45 -9.59 32.40
CA SER A 87 -20.26 -10.24 31.09
C SER A 87 -20.81 -9.38 29.94
N MET A 88 -21.92 -8.68 30.15
CA MET A 88 -22.52 -7.79 29.14
C MET A 88 -21.67 -6.55 28.91
N VAL A 89 -21.21 -5.88 29.98
CA VAL A 89 -20.33 -4.69 29.89
C VAL A 89 -18.99 -5.07 29.24
N PHE A 90 -18.40 -6.20 29.65
CA PHE A 90 -17.15 -6.68 29.06
C PHE A 90 -17.28 -6.99 27.57
N SER A 91 -18.35 -7.66 27.16
CA SER A 91 -18.60 -7.96 25.74
C SER A 91 -18.85 -6.70 24.91
N SER A 92 -19.54 -5.70 25.47
CA SER A 92 -19.72 -4.38 24.84
C SER A 92 -18.39 -3.67 24.63
N HIS A 93 -17.53 -3.68 25.66
CA HIS A 93 -16.20 -3.08 25.59
C HIS A 93 -15.33 -3.70 24.49
N LEU A 94 -15.28 -5.05 24.42
CA LEU A 94 -14.55 -5.75 23.37
C LEU A 94 -15.11 -5.48 21.96
N ARG A 95 -16.42 -5.27 21.82
CA ARG A 95 -17.04 -4.86 20.55
C ARG A 95 -16.60 -3.44 20.16
N GLY A 96 -16.49 -2.53 21.12
CA GLY A 96 -15.97 -1.18 20.89
C GLY A 96 -14.51 -1.18 20.40
N LEU A 97 -13.65 -2.00 21.01
CA LEU A 97 -12.26 -2.17 20.58
C LEU A 97 -12.16 -2.71 19.15
N SER A 98 -12.98 -3.71 18.81
CA SER A 98 -13.05 -4.27 17.45
C SER A 98 -13.46 -3.21 16.42
N GLN A 99 -14.44 -2.35 16.75
CA GLN A 99 -14.86 -1.26 15.87
C GLN A 99 -13.78 -0.19 15.67
N ARG A 100 -13.03 0.16 16.72
CA ARG A 100 -11.89 1.08 16.63
C ARG A 100 -10.79 0.49 15.73
N LEU A 101 -10.39 -0.76 15.98
CA LEU A 101 -9.41 -1.48 15.15
C LEU A 101 -9.83 -1.62 13.68
N ALA A 102 -11.13 -1.69 13.39
CA ALA A 102 -11.65 -1.77 12.03
C ALA A 102 -11.55 -0.45 11.26
N ARG A 103 -11.49 0.69 11.96
CA ARG A 103 -11.38 2.03 11.34
C ARG A 103 -9.95 2.40 10.95
N ILE A 104 -8.96 1.85 11.65
CA ILE A 104 -7.54 2.09 11.36
C ILE A 104 -7.18 1.54 9.98
N ARG A 105 -6.70 2.42 9.08
CA ARG A 105 -6.18 2.05 7.76
C ARG A 105 -4.66 2.08 7.77
N LEU A 106 -4.05 1.34 6.84
CA LEU A 106 -2.59 1.33 6.68
C LEU A 106 -2.05 2.73 6.35
N THR A 107 -2.80 3.53 5.61
CA THR A 107 -2.47 4.93 5.27
C THR A 107 -2.38 5.86 6.48
N ASP A 108 -3.02 5.46 7.59
CA ASP A 108 -3.07 6.23 8.83
C ASP A 108 -1.96 5.80 9.80
N LEU A 109 -1.30 4.68 9.52
CA LEU A 109 -0.20 4.09 10.28
C LEU A 109 1.16 4.28 9.60
N ALA A 110 1.19 4.26 8.27
CA ALA A 110 2.41 4.37 7.51
C ALA A 110 3.07 5.74 7.77
N PRO A 111 4.40 5.78 8.00
CA PRO A 111 5.14 7.03 8.07
C PRO A 111 4.90 7.86 6.81
N ARG A 112 4.89 9.19 6.96
CA ARG A 112 4.86 10.08 5.79
C ARG A 112 6.13 9.85 4.98
N ASP A 113 5.99 9.41 3.75
CA ASP A 113 7.11 9.24 2.83
C ASP A 113 7.46 10.61 2.21
N LEU A 114 8.33 11.34 2.90
CA LEU A 114 8.76 12.68 2.49
C LEU A 114 9.47 12.68 1.14
N GLN A 115 10.13 11.58 0.75
CA GLN A 115 10.81 11.46 -0.54
C GLN A 115 9.80 11.23 -1.66
N ALA A 116 8.82 10.36 -1.47
CA ALA A 116 7.72 10.19 -2.42
C ALA A 116 6.85 11.45 -2.53
N GLU A 117 6.58 12.15 -1.42
CA GLU A 117 5.88 13.43 -1.41
C GLU A 117 6.67 14.52 -2.16
N ALA A 118 7.99 14.61 -1.97
CA ALA A 118 8.84 15.56 -2.68
C ALA A 118 8.90 15.26 -4.18
N HIS A 119 9.11 13.99 -4.57
CA HIS A 119 9.12 13.58 -5.98
C HIS A 119 7.75 13.81 -6.66
N ALA A 120 6.65 13.54 -5.96
CA ALA A 120 5.31 13.83 -6.46
C ALA A 120 5.07 15.34 -6.61
N ARG A 121 5.63 16.19 -5.72
CA ARG A 121 5.59 17.65 -5.87
C ARG A 121 6.40 18.10 -7.10
N GLU A 122 7.62 17.61 -7.26
CA GLU A 122 8.47 17.95 -8.41
C GLU A 122 7.85 17.55 -9.75
N HIS A 123 7.17 16.40 -9.82
CA HIS A 123 6.42 16.00 -11.02
C HIS A 123 5.11 16.78 -11.23
N ARG A 124 4.43 17.18 -10.15
CA ARG A 124 3.23 18.04 -10.25
C ARG A 124 3.57 19.44 -10.73
N ASP A 125 4.74 19.98 -10.36
CA ASP A 125 5.19 21.31 -10.80
C ASP A 125 5.47 21.33 -12.31
N ILE A 126 5.94 20.22 -12.89
CA ILE A 126 6.14 20.06 -14.35
C ILE A 126 4.78 20.01 -15.11
N GLU A 127 3.74 19.42 -14.53
CA GLU A 127 2.38 19.44 -15.11
C GLU A 127 1.64 20.76 -14.84
N ALA A 128 1.97 21.45 -13.74
CA ALA A 128 1.37 22.72 -13.32
C ALA A 128 1.90 23.94 -14.09
N GLU A 129 3.03 23.84 -14.80
CA GLU A 129 3.45 24.85 -15.80
C GLU A 129 2.37 25.09 -16.89
N GLY A 130 1.33 24.25 -16.96
CA GLY A 130 0.16 24.43 -17.83
C GLY A 130 -1.20 24.69 -17.15
N THR A 131 -1.30 24.77 -15.82
CA THR A 131 -2.60 24.92 -15.11
C THR A 131 -2.63 26.02 -14.05
N ASP A 132 -3.78 26.71 -13.97
CA ASP A 132 -4.06 27.90 -13.15
C ASP A 132 -3.61 27.77 -11.67
N ASP A 133 -2.81 28.74 -11.19
CA ASP A 133 -2.12 28.80 -9.89
C ASP A 133 -3.06 28.61 -8.67
N ALA A 134 -4.33 28.96 -8.83
CA ALA A 134 -5.36 28.77 -7.80
C ALA A 134 -5.73 27.29 -7.57
N LEU A 135 -5.69 26.44 -8.60
CA LEU A 135 -5.99 25.01 -8.49
C LEU A 135 -4.84 24.27 -7.79
N ALA A 136 -3.60 24.61 -8.15
CA ALA A 136 -2.40 24.06 -7.52
C ALA A 136 -2.39 24.36 -6.00
N LYS A 137 -2.74 25.60 -5.63
CA LYS A 137 -2.83 26.01 -4.23
C LYS A 137 -3.94 25.30 -3.45
N ALA A 138 -5.12 25.12 -4.06
CA ALA A 138 -6.23 24.39 -3.43
C ALA A 138 -5.93 22.90 -3.21
N ILE A 139 -5.21 22.26 -4.14
CA ILE A 139 -4.77 20.86 -4.00
C ILE A 139 -3.73 20.73 -2.88
N MET A 140 -2.82 21.70 -2.75
CA MET A 140 -1.80 21.73 -1.70
C MET A 140 -2.41 21.90 -0.29
N GLU A 141 -3.45 22.73 -0.14
CA GLU A 141 -4.17 22.89 1.13
C GLU A 141 -4.95 21.63 1.54
N LEU A 142 -5.50 20.87 0.58
CA LEU A 142 -6.31 19.67 0.85
C LEU A 142 -5.51 18.51 1.48
N ASP A 143 -4.22 18.40 1.15
CA ASP A 143 -3.33 17.28 1.56
C ASP A 143 -2.71 17.50 2.96
N THR A 144 -2.79 18.72 3.48
CA THR A 144 -2.28 19.06 4.83
C THR A 144 -3.24 18.75 5.96
N SER A 145 -4.46 18.29 5.64
CA SER A 145 -5.47 18.01 6.66
C SER A 145 -4.99 16.94 7.63
N ASP A 146 -5.09 17.29 8.91
CA ASP A 146 -4.62 16.58 10.09
C ASP A 146 -5.08 15.10 10.05
N LYS A 147 -4.25 14.22 9.47
CA LYS A 147 -4.56 12.80 9.40
C LYS A 147 -4.69 12.29 10.84
N PRO A 148 -5.79 11.62 11.22
CA PRO A 148 -5.92 11.06 12.54
C PRO A 148 -4.69 10.19 12.81
N ASN A 149 -4.04 10.40 13.96
CA ASN A 149 -2.80 9.73 14.29
C ASN A 149 -3.09 8.25 14.62
N GLY A 150 -3.28 7.44 13.58
CA GLY A 150 -3.63 6.04 13.69
C GLY A 150 -2.59 5.25 14.49
N ALA A 151 -1.32 5.69 14.48
CA ALA A 151 -0.27 5.09 15.28
C ALA A 151 -0.49 5.29 16.78
N GLN A 152 -0.93 6.48 17.20
CA GLN A 152 -1.30 6.73 18.60
C GLN A 152 -2.55 5.93 19.00
N GLU A 153 -3.55 5.84 18.13
CA GLU A 153 -4.75 5.05 18.40
C GLU A 153 -4.44 3.56 18.51
N LEU A 154 -3.55 3.05 17.66
CA LEU A 154 -3.09 1.65 17.71
C LEU A 154 -2.36 1.35 19.02
N ALA A 155 -1.45 2.23 19.45
CA ALA A 155 -0.73 2.09 20.72
C ALA A 155 -1.69 2.09 21.92
N ALA A 156 -2.67 3.01 21.94
CA ALA A 156 -3.69 3.06 22.99
C ALA A 156 -4.51 1.74 23.05
N ILE A 157 -4.93 1.22 21.89
CA ILE A 157 -5.66 -0.05 21.84
C ILE A 157 -4.79 -1.21 22.31
N GLN A 158 -3.50 -1.23 21.96
CA GLN A 158 -2.57 -2.26 22.41
C GLN A 158 -2.44 -2.29 23.93
N GLU A 159 -2.29 -1.12 24.56
CA GLU A 159 -2.25 -1.01 26.03
C GLU A 159 -3.57 -1.49 26.67
N GLU A 160 -4.71 -1.09 26.11
CA GLU A 160 -6.03 -1.53 26.58
C GLU A 160 -6.19 -3.06 26.51
N VAL A 161 -5.80 -3.68 25.39
CA VAL A 161 -5.87 -5.13 25.18
C VAL A 161 -4.90 -5.86 26.13
N GLN A 162 -3.70 -5.34 26.32
CA GLN A 162 -2.71 -5.93 27.23
C GLN A 162 -3.20 -5.88 28.69
N ALA A 163 -3.81 -4.78 29.11
CA ALA A 163 -4.42 -4.67 30.43
C ALA A 163 -5.58 -5.68 30.63
N ILE A 164 -6.38 -5.94 29.60
CA ILE A 164 -7.43 -6.98 29.65
C ILE A 164 -6.82 -8.37 29.79
N LEU A 165 -5.79 -8.69 29.02
CA LEU A 165 -5.10 -9.99 29.10
C LEU A 165 -4.49 -10.23 30.49
N GLN A 166 -3.84 -9.23 31.06
CA GLN A 166 -3.28 -9.30 32.42
C GLN A 166 -4.38 -9.55 33.47
N LYS A 167 -5.51 -8.85 33.37
CA LYS A 167 -6.67 -9.09 34.27
C LYS A 167 -7.23 -10.51 34.15
N LEU A 168 -7.10 -11.14 32.99
CA LEU A 168 -7.53 -12.50 32.73
C LEU A 168 -6.44 -13.55 33.07
N GLY A 169 -5.26 -13.13 33.53
CA GLY A 169 -4.15 -14.02 33.87
C GLY A 169 -3.36 -14.54 32.66
N PHE A 170 -3.52 -13.94 31.48
CA PHE A 170 -2.72 -14.26 30.31
C PHE A 170 -1.47 -13.35 30.26
N GLU A 171 -0.31 -13.89 30.63
CA GLU A 171 0.98 -13.25 30.39
C GLU A 171 1.47 -13.59 28.97
N ALA A 172 0.91 -12.92 27.97
CA ALA A 172 1.43 -12.94 26.61
C ALA A 172 1.80 -11.50 26.23
N GLY A 173 3.10 -11.25 26.03
CA GLY A 173 3.57 -10.00 25.43
C GLY A 173 3.08 -9.92 23.98
N LEU A 174 2.37 -8.84 23.66
CA LEU A 174 1.94 -8.46 22.31
C LEU A 174 2.95 -7.52 21.67
#